data_AF-A0A8T3RGF7-F1
#
_entry.id   AF-A0A8T3RGF7-F1
#
_cell.length_a   1.000
_cell.length_b   1.000
_cell.length_c   1.000
_cell.angle_alpha   90.00
_cell.angle_beta   90.00
_cell.angle_gamma   90.00
#
_symmetry.space_group_name_H-M   'P 1'
#
loop_
_entity.id
_entity.type
_entity.pdbx_description
1 polymer ?
#
loop_
_entity_poly.entity_id
_entity_poly.type
_entity_poly.pdbx_seq_one_letter_code
_entity_poly.pdbx_strand_id
1 'polypeptide(L)' 'ASQPRLIAVTMIDEPARGEHFGGQVAAPVFARVMRDATRLLDIPPDDIAPLLPQNEQFLTRVHTADLPPVIRP' A
#
# COMPACT_ATOMS: atom_id res chain seq x y z
N ALA A 1 -10.93 -4.41 -0.87
CA ALA A 1 -11.71 -5.08 0.20
C ALA A 1 -12.48 -6.29 -0.33
N SER A 2 -11.82 -7.44 -0.36
CA SER A 2 -12.40 -8.73 -0.75
C SER A 2 -12.91 -9.55 0.45
N GLN A 3 -12.42 -9.27 1.67
CA GLN A 3 -12.76 -9.98 2.91
C GLN A 3 -12.85 -8.99 4.09
N PRO A 4 -14.00 -8.34 4.34
CA PRO A 4 -14.12 -7.33 5.39
C PRO A 4 -14.03 -7.96 6.79
N ARG A 5 -13.18 -7.38 7.66
CA ARG A 5 -12.98 -7.83 9.06
C ARG A 5 -13.34 -6.77 10.10
N LEU A 6 -13.47 -5.51 9.69
CA LEU A 6 -13.76 -4.36 10.54
C LEU A 6 -14.78 -3.45 9.84
N ILE A 7 -15.64 -2.81 10.64
CA ILE A 7 -16.56 -1.76 10.20
C ILE A 7 -16.32 -0.57 11.12
N ALA A 8 -16.23 0.63 10.56
CA ALA A 8 -16.02 1.85 11.33
C ALA A 8 -16.91 2.98 10.78
N VAL A 9 -17.42 3.81 11.69
CA VAL A 9 -18.16 5.03 11.38
C VAL A 9 -17.44 6.18 12.07
N THR A 10 -17.28 7.29 11.38
CA THR A 10 -16.66 8.50 11.92
C THR A 10 -17.63 9.66 11.73
N MET A 11 -18.03 10.28 12.84
CA MET A 11 -18.92 11.42 12.87
C MET A 11 -18.18 12.60 13.50
N ILE A 12 -18.25 13.76 12.84
CA ILE A 12 -17.68 15.01 13.33
C ILE A 12 -18.80 16.02 13.30
N ASP A 13 -19.16 16.53 14.47
CA ASP A 13 -20.18 17.54 14.63
C ASP A 13 -19.56 18.94 14.56
N GLU A 14 -20.27 19.86 13.90
CA GLU A 14 -19.90 21.28 13.76
C GLU A 14 -18.39 21.56 13.48
N PRO A 15 -17.84 21.16 12.31
CA PRO A 15 -16.43 21.41 12.01
C PRO A 15 -16.12 22.91 11.82
N ALA A 16 -15.28 23.45 12.70
CA ALA A 16 -15.06 24.90 12.87
C ALA A 16 -14.20 25.61 11.79
N ARG A 17 -13.80 24.94 10.69
CA ARG A 17 -12.77 25.44 9.75
C ARG A 17 -13.20 25.64 8.29
N GLY A 18 -14.50 25.69 8.00
CA GLY A 18 -14.99 25.90 6.63
C GLY A 18 -14.91 24.66 5.72
N GLU A 19 -14.33 23.58 6.22
CA GLU A 19 -14.38 22.25 5.60
C GLU A 19 -15.59 21.51 6.18
N HIS A 20 -16.52 21.11 5.32
CA HIS A 20 -17.78 20.46 5.74
C HIS A 20 -18.01 19.11 5.04
N PHE A 21 -17.20 18.82 4.03
CA PHE A 21 -17.29 17.55 3.31
C PHE A 21 -16.76 16.45 4.22
N GLY A 22 -17.60 15.45 4.53
CA GLY A 22 -17.24 14.35 5.42
C GLY A 22 -15.96 13.63 4.99
N GLY A 23 -15.70 13.51 3.68
CA GLY A 23 -14.46 12.95 3.15
C GLY A 23 -13.20 13.78 3.43
N GLN A 24 -13.31 15.09 3.65
CA GLN A 24 -12.16 15.94 3.96
C GLN A 24 -11.93 16.05 5.47
N VAL A 25 -13.02 16.17 6.24
CA VAL A 25 -12.96 16.35 7.70
C VAL A 25 -12.78 15.01 8.43
N ALA A 26 -13.54 13.98 8.06
CA ALA A 26 -13.57 12.70 8.78
C ALA A 26 -12.55 11.68 8.25
N ALA A 27 -12.20 11.73 6.96
CA ALA A 27 -11.28 10.74 6.39
C ALA A 27 -9.89 10.69 7.06
N PRO A 28 -9.26 11.82 7.46
CA PRO A 28 -7.97 11.77 8.14
C PRO A 28 -8.03 11.07 9.50
N VAL A 29 -9.19 11.11 10.18
CA VAL A 29 -9.41 10.40 11.44
C VAL A 29 -9.64 8.92 11.16
N PHE A 30 -10.57 8.60 10.26
CA PHE A 30 -10.85 7.24 9.82
C PHE A 30 -9.58 6.50 9.38
N ALA A 31 -8.76 7.12 8.52
CA ALA A 31 -7.54 6.51 7.98
C ALA A 31 -6.51 6.18 9.07
N ARG A 32 -6.34 7.06 10.07
CA ARG A 32 -5.43 6.82 11.20
C ARG A 32 -5.91 5.66 12.06
N VAL A 33 -7.18 5.68 12.47
CA VAL A 33 -7.76 4.64 13.32
C VAL A 33 -7.72 3.29 12.63
N MET A 34 -8.17 3.21 11.38
CA MET A 34 -8.20 1.93 10.65
C MET A 34 -6.81 1.38 10.36
N ARG A 35 -5.83 2.23 10.03
CA ARG A 35 -4.43 1.80 9.83
C ARG A 35 -3.84 1.18 11.09
N ASP A 36 -4.10 1.79 12.25
CA ASP A 36 -3.52 1.31 13.50
C ASP A 36 -4.30 0.10 14.02
N ALA A 37 -5.63 0.07 13.84
CA ALA A 37 -6.48 -1.07 14.20
C ALA A 37 -6.13 -2.34 13.43
N THR A 38 -5.93 -2.28 12.12
CA THR A 38 -5.56 -3.48 11.34
C THR A 38 -4.22 -4.04 11.76
N ARG A 39 -3.26 -3.19 12.11
CA ARG A 39 -1.94 -3.62 12.62
C ARG A 39 -2.05 -4.27 14.00
N LEU A 40 -2.80 -3.67 14.91
CA LEU A 40 -2.98 -4.20 16.27
C LEU A 40 -3.71 -5.53 16.29
N LEU A 41 -4.63 -5.73 15.35
CA LEU A 41 -5.45 -6.94 15.23
C LEU A 41 -4.87 -7.97 14.25
N ASP A 42 -3.64 -7.77 13.79
CA ASP A 42 -2.92 -8.66 12.86
C ASP A 42 -3.73 -8.98 11.59
N ILE A 43 -4.43 -7.97 11.05
CA ILE A 43 -5.17 -8.09 9.80
C ILE A 43 -4.19 -7.81 8.66
N PRO A 44 -3.91 -8.80 7.79
CA PRO A 44 -2.96 -8.62 6.69
C PRO A 44 -3.50 -7.62 5.65
N PRO A 45 -2.62 -6.88 4.95
CA PRO A 45 -3.02 -6.02 3.83
C PRO A 45 -3.72 -6.84 2.73
N ASP A 46 -4.82 -6.31 2.19
CA ASP A 46 -5.60 -6.97 1.13
C ASP A 46 -5.14 -6.63 -0.30
N ASP A 47 -4.35 -5.57 -0.45
CA ASP A 47 -3.73 -5.14 -1.71
C ASP A 47 -2.25 -4.83 -1.48
N ILE A 48 -1.41 -5.85 -1.70
CA ILE A 48 0.04 -5.69 -1.76
C ILE A 48 0.39 -5.58 -3.23
N ALA A 49 0.59 -4.36 -3.72
CA ALA A 49 1.13 -4.16 -5.06
C ALA A 49 2.38 -5.03 -5.22
N PRO A 50 2.49 -5.86 -6.29
CA PRO A 50 3.65 -6.70 -6.47
C PRO A 50 4.92 -5.86 -6.38
N LEU A 51 5.87 -6.25 -5.53
CA LEU A 51 7.22 -5.67 -5.48
C LEU A 51 8.03 -6.03 -6.73
N LEU A 52 7.38 -6.21 -7.88
CA LEU A 52 8.04 -6.43 -9.14
C LEU A 52 9.03 -5.28 -9.31
N PRO A 53 10.33 -5.59 -9.49
CA PRO A 53 11.31 -4.58 -9.77
C PRO A 53 10.82 -3.76 -10.97
N GLN A 54 10.58 -2.46 -10.77
CA GLN A 54 10.02 -1.56 -11.80
C GLN A 54 10.97 -1.34 -12.98
N ASN A 55 12.08 -2.06 -12.99
CA ASN A 55 13.19 -1.96 -13.91
C ASN A 55 13.35 -3.30 -14.65
N GLU A 56 12.58 -3.48 -15.72
CA GLU A 56 12.82 -4.57 -16.70
C GLU A 56 14.27 -4.56 -17.22
N GLN A 57 14.92 -3.40 -17.17
CA GLN A 57 16.34 -3.21 -17.50
C GLN A 57 17.31 -3.92 -16.54
N PHE A 58 16.91 -4.22 -15.31
CA PHE A 58 17.75 -4.99 -14.38
C PHE A 58 17.76 -6.47 -14.74
N LEU A 59 16.64 -7.03 -15.21
CA LEU A 59 16.58 -8.43 -15.63
C LEU A 59 17.42 -8.67 -16.90
N THR A 60 17.38 -7.75 -17.86
CA THR A 60 18.20 -7.84 -19.08
C THR A 60 19.70 -7.64 -18.79
N ARG A 61 20.05 -6.72 -17.88
CA ARG A 61 21.44 -6.43 -17.54
C ARG A 61 22.09 -7.52 -16.68
N VAL A 62 21.32 -8.26 -15.89
CA VAL A 62 21.81 -9.44 -15.16
C VAL A 62 22.01 -10.62 -16.12
N HIS A 63 21.18 -10.78 -17.15
CA HIS A 63 21.32 -11.87 -18.14
C HIS A 63 22.47 -11.67 -19.14
N THR A 64 22.86 -10.42 -19.42
CA THR A 64 23.93 -10.09 -20.39
C THR A 64 25.31 -9.87 -19.77
N ALA A 65 25.42 -9.86 -18.43
CA ALA A 65 26.68 -9.61 -17.74
C ALA A 65 27.41 -10.87 -17.23
N ASP A 66 26.85 -12.08 -17.39
CA ASP A 66 27.42 -13.30 -16.80
C ASP A 66 27.43 -14.52 -17.73
N LEU A 67 28.10 -14.40 -18.88
CA LEU A 67 28.69 -15.57 -19.52
C LEU A 67 30.20 -15.35 -19.68
N PRO A 68 31.05 -16.03 -18.88
CA PRO A 68 32.48 -16.01 -19.14
C PRO A 68 32.76 -16.63 -20.52
N PRO A 69 33.76 -16.12 -21.27
CA PRO A 69 34.08 -16.67 -22.59
C PRO A 69 34.50 -18.14 -22.45
N VAL A 70 33.73 -19.04 -23.05
CA VAL A 70 34.10 -20.45 -23.22
C VAL A 70 35.26 -20.50 -24.21
N ILE A 71 36.49 -20.71 -23.70
CA ILE A 71 37.63 -21.06 -24.55
C ILE A 71 37.39 -22.49 -25.04
N ARG A 72 37.02 -22.62 -26.31
CA ARG A 72 37.01 -23.92 -27.01
C ARG A 72 38.46 -24.26 -27.43
N PRO A 73 38.90 -25.53 -27.28
CA PRO A 73 40.23 -25.95 -27.71
C PRO A 73 40.40 -25.87 -29.23
#